data_AF-A0AAV7JSV6-F1
#
_entry.id   AF-A0AAV7JSV6-F1
#
_cell.length_a   1.000
_cell.length_b   1.000
_cell.length_c   1.000
_cell.angle_alpha   90.00
_cell.angle_beta   90.00
_cell.angle_gamma   90.00
#
_symmetry.space_group_name_H-M   'P 1'
#
loop_
_entity.id
_entity.type
_entity.pdbx_description
1 polymer ?
#
loop_
_entity_poly.entity_id
_entity_poly.type
_entity_poly.pdbx_seq_one_letter_code
_entity_poly.pdbx_strand_id
1 'polypeptide(L)'
;MVLYIHCCAHRLNFVLVDSIKGVPIAHDFFSLLEAVYVFLSFGKFNALFEKVQGEQRPEKQPRRLKRLIETRWTCRFEAIKTFKETFGALLTTLRSISDGVQRDRAIEAKDFFFRYLNIYSYYA
;
A
#
# COMPACT_ATOMS: atom_id res chain seq x y z
N MET A 1 18.74 -19.71 37.26
CA MET A 1 17.67 -20.11 36.32
C MET A 1 17.10 -18.84 35.73
N VAL A 2 17.11 -18.67 34.40
CA VAL A 2 16.60 -17.45 33.73
C VAL A 2 15.21 -17.77 33.18
N LEU A 3 14.18 -17.05 33.62
CA LEU A 3 12.82 -17.25 33.13
C LEU A 3 12.67 -16.53 31.79
N TYR A 4 12.46 -17.27 30.70
CA TYR A 4 12.23 -16.69 29.38
C TYR A 4 10.73 -16.44 29.19
N ILE A 5 10.29 -15.19 29.39
CA ILE A 5 8.91 -14.78 29.14
C ILE A 5 8.85 -14.12 27.77
N HIS A 6 8.10 -14.72 26.85
CA HIS A 6 7.86 -14.11 25.54
C HIS A 6 6.99 -12.86 25.66
N CYS A 7 7.41 -11.76 25.03
CA CYS A 7 6.64 -10.53 24.96
C CYS A 7 5.28 -10.74 24.27
N CYS A 8 4.19 -10.27 24.89
CA CYS A 8 2.83 -10.37 24.34
C CYS A 8 2.72 -9.73 22.95
N ALA A 9 3.41 -8.62 22.70
CA ALA A 9 3.44 -7.98 21.38
C ALA A 9 4.08 -8.88 20.31
N HIS A 10 5.13 -9.63 20.67
CA HIS A 10 5.77 -10.57 19.75
C HIS A 10 4.86 -11.76 19.43
N ARG A 11 4.19 -12.30 20.45
CA ARG A 11 3.21 -13.39 20.28
C ARG A 11 2.04 -12.96 19.40
N LEU A 12 1.49 -11.77 19.64
CA LEU A 12 0.38 -11.22 18.85
C LEU A 12 0.79 -11.01 17.39
N ASN A 13 1.98 -10.45 17.15
CA ASN A 13 2.54 -10.28 15.81
C ASN A 13 2.67 -11.63 15.08
N PHE A 14 3.16 -12.66 15.78
CA PHE A 14 3.29 -14.00 15.22
C PHE A 14 1.92 -14.59 14.83
N VAL A 15 0.95 -14.60 15.76
CA VAL A 15 -0.39 -15.13 15.51
C VAL A 15 -1.02 -14.43 14.31
N LEU A 16 -0.95 -13.10 14.24
CA LEU A 16 -1.62 -12.39 13.17
C LEU A 16 -0.92 -12.54 11.80
N VAL A 17 0.41 -12.60 11.77
CA VAL A 17 1.15 -12.90 10.53
C VAL A 17 0.81 -14.31 10.05
N ASP A 18 0.70 -15.28 10.96
CA ASP A 18 0.35 -16.66 10.64
C ASP A 18 -1.10 -16.78 10.14
N SER A 19 -2.06 -16.16 10.83
CA SER A 19 -3.47 -16.15 10.44
C SER A 19 -3.69 -15.67 9.00
N ILE A 20 -2.94 -14.65 8.55
CA ILE A 20 -3.10 -14.10 7.20
C ILE A 20 -2.51 -14.96 6.11
N LYS A 21 -1.51 -15.78 6.42
CA LYS A 21 -1.02 -16.78 5.46
C LYS A 21 -2.11 -17.76 5.06
N GLY A 22 -3.08 -18.01 5.96
CA GLY A 22 -4.25 -18.84 5.69
C GLY A 22 -5.38 -18.15 4.94
N VAL A 23 -5.27 -16.85 4.64
CA VAL A 23 -6.32 -16.06 3.96
C VAL A 23 -5.79 -15.56 2.61
N PRO A 24 -6.03 -16.28 1.50
CA PRO A 24 -5.48 -15.95 0.18
C PRO A 24 -5.79 -14.51 -0.26
N ILE A 25 -7.00 -14.04 -0.01
CA ILE A 25 -7.42 -12.68 -0.40
C ILE A 25 -6.61 -11.61 0.35
N ALA A 26 -6.30 -11.86 1.64
CA ALA A 26 -5.47 -10.94 2.41
C ALA A 26 -4.02 -10.95 1.92
N HIS A 27 -3.50 -12.12 1.56
CA HIS A 27 -2.19 -12.24 0.93
C HIS A 27 -2.11 -11.44 -0.38
N ASP A 28 -3.07 -11.62 -1.29
CA ASP A 28 -3.13 -10.90 -2.57
C ASP A 28 -3.23 -9.38 -2.38
N PHE A 29 -4.01 -8.94 -1.39
CA PHE A 29 -4.09 -7.53 -1.01
C PHE A 29 -2.74 -6.95 -0.57
N PHE A 30 -1.99 -7.66 0.28
CA PHE A 30 -0.66 -7.21 0.71
C PHE A 30 0.37 -7.24 -0.42
N SER A 31 0.32 -8.24 -1.29
CA SER A 31 1.17 -8.29 -2.49
C SER A 31 0.90 -7.10 -3.41
N LEU A 32 -0.36 -6.73 -3.59
CA LEU A 32 -0.76 -5.57 -4.39
C LEU A 32 -0.29 -4.23 -3.78
N LEU A 33 -0.41 -4.07 -2.46
CA LEU A 33 0.11 -2.90 -1.75
C LEU A 33 1.63 -2.74 -1.92
N GLU A 34 2.39 -3.83 -1.79
CA GLU A 34 3.85 -3.79 -1.98
C GLU A 34 4.20 -3.47 -3.44
N ALA A 35 3.49 -4.04 -4.41
CA ALA A 35 3.69 -3.75 -5.83
C ALA A 35 3.46 -2.27 -6.16
N VAL A 36 2.38 -1.66 -5.64
CA VAL A 36 2.12 -0.23 -5.80
C VAL A 36 3.18 0.63 -5.11
N TYR A 37 3.64 0.24 -3.92
CA TYR A 37 4.74 0.91 -3.25
C TYR A 37 6.01 0.91 -4.11
N VAL A 38 6.40 -0.25 -4.66
CA VAL A 38 7.58 -0.37 -5.53
C VAL A 38 7.42 0.47 -6.79
N PHE A 39 6.23 0.46 -7.39
CA PHE A 39 5.92 1.23 -8.58
C PHE A 39 6.10 2.74 -8.35
N LEU A 40 5.51 3.27 -7.27
CA LEU A 40 5.60 4.69 -6.91
C LEU A 40 6.94 5.09 -6.30
N SER A 41 7.75 4.15 -5.83
CA SER A 41 9.11 4.43 -5.34
C SER A 41 10.03 4.98 -6.43
N PHE A 42 9.62 4.91 -7.70
CA PHE A 42 10.34 5.55 -8.80
C PHE A 42 10.20 7.08 -8.72
N GLY A 43 11.32 7.80 -8.67
CA GLY A 43 11.35 9.23 -8.32
C GLY A 43 10.36 10.13 -9.08
N LYS A 44 10.16 9.92 -10.40
CA LYS A 44 9.21 10.70 -11.20
C LYS A 44 7.75 10.49 -10.79
N PHE A 45 7.39 9.26 -10.38
CA PHE A 45 6.02 8.92 -9.98
C PHE A 45 5.75 9.32 -8.54
N ASN A 46 6.76 9.24 -7.67
CA ASN A 46 6.67 9.80 -6.33
C ASN A 46 6.41 11.31 -6.37
N ALA A 47 7.16 12.04 -7.21
CA ALA A 47 6.96 13.49 -7.38
C ALA A 47 5.56 13.83 -7.92
N LEU A 48 5.06 13.04 -8.88
CA LEU A 48 3.69 13.18 -9.37
C LEU A 48 2.66 12.89 -8.26
N PHE A 49 2.88 11.87 -7.44
CA PHE A 49 2.02 11.53 -6.33
C PHE A 49 1.96 12.65 -5.28
N GLU A 50 3.12 13.19 -4.86
CA GLU A 50 3.19 14.31 -3.92
C GLU A 50 2.48 15.55 -4.47
N LYS A 51 2.64 15.84 -5.78
CA LYS A 51 1.94 16.94 -6.46
C LYS A 51 0.42 16.75 -6.41
N VAL A 52 -0.09 15.58 -6.81
CA VAL A 52 -1.52 15.27 -6.81
C VAL A 52 -2.11 15.34 -5.39
N GLN A 53 -1.35 14.92 -4.37
CA GLN A 53 -1.78 15.07 -2.98
C GLN A 53 -1.95 16.53 -2.59
N GLY A 54 -1.02 17.41 -2.96
CA GLY A 54 -1.11 18.84 -2.70
C GLY A 54 -2.28 19.53 -3.44
N GLU A 55 -2.61 19.07 -4.63
CA GLU A 55 -3.75 19.58 -5.41
C GLU A 55 -5.10 19.15 -4.79
N GLN A 56 -5.20 17.90 -4.31
CA GLN A 56 -6.45 17.37 -3.75
C GLN A 56 -6.68 17.78 -2.30
N ARG A 57 -5.61 17.97 -1.52
CA ARG A 57 -5.64 18.29 -0.09
C ARG A 57 -4.52 19.26 0.28
N PRO A 58 -4.60 20.53 -0.18
CA PRO A 58 -3.58 21.54 0.08
C PRO A 58 -3.38 21.84 1.57
N GLU A 59 -4.38 21.55 2.41
CA GLU A 59 -4.34 21.74 3.85
C GLU A 59 -3.54 20.65 4.60
N LYS A 60 -3.18 19.56 3.93
CA LYS A 60 -2.45 18.43 4.55
C LYS A 60 -1.08 18.26 3.91
N GLN A 61 -0.09 17.94 4.75
CA GLN A 61 1.22 17.56 4.25
C GLN A 61 1.13 16.27 3.40
N PRO A 62 1.79 16.23 2.22
CA PRO A 62 1.88 15.03 1.41
C PRO A 62 2.47 13.87 2.21
N ARG A 63 1.85 12.70 2.08
CA ARG A 63 2.28 11.48 2.76
C ARG A 63 2.88 10.51 1.77
N ARG A 64 4.10 10.08 2.04
CA ARG A 64 4.75 9.00 1.28
C ARG A 64 4.19 7.64 1.70
N LEU A 65 4.05 6.75 0.73
CA LEU A 65 3.73 5.36 1.01
C LEU A 65 4.86 4.73 1.82
N LYS A 66 4.49 3.91 2.80
CA LYS A 66 5.43 3.14 3.61
C LYS A 66 5.52 1.74 3.02
N ARG A 67 6.75 1.22 2.89
CA ARG A 67 6.97 -0.18 2.52
C ARG A 67 6.31 -1.12 3.53
N LEU A 68 5.75 -2.23 3.07
CA LEU A 68 5.28 -3.26 3.98
C LEU A 68 6.47 -4.01 4.58
N ILE A 69 6.59 -3.99 5.90
CA ILE A 69 7.61 -4.76 6.62
C ILE A 69 6.96 -6.04 7.15
N GLU A 70 7.51 -7.19 6.79
CA GLU A 70 6.87 -8.48 7.08
C GLU A 70 6.83 -8.81 8.58
N THR A 71 7.81 -8.35 9.35
CA THR A 71 8.05 -8.81 10.74
C THR A 71 7.38 -7.96 11.81
N ARG A 72 6.77 -6.82 11.47
CA ARG A 72 6.15 -5.90 12.45
C ARG A 72 4.80 -5.43 11.99
N TRP A 73 3.77 -5.93 12.65
CA TRP A 73 2.41 -5.72 12.20
C TRP A 73 1.93 -4.27 12.31
N THR A 74 2.44 -3.59 13.33
CA THR A 74 2.26 -2.15 13.53
C THR A 74 2.76 -1.34 12.33
N CYS A 75 3.86 -1.74 11.69
CA CYS A 75 4.38 -1.07 10.49
C CYS A 75 3.45 -1.26 9.30
N ARG A 76 2.89 -2.46 9.11
CA ARG A 76 1.95 -2.66 7.99
C ARG A 76 0.60 -1.98 8.27
N PHE A 77 0.13 -1.92 9.52
CA PHE A 77 -1.05 -1.12 9.89
C PHE A 77 -0.85 0.35 9.50
N GLU A 78 0.30 0.93 9.85
CA GLU A 78 0.66 2.29 9.47
C GLU A 78 0.76 2.50 7.95
N ALA A 79 1.26 1.51 7.22
CA ALA A 79 1.27 1.52 5.76
C ALA A 79 -0.16 1.54 5.21
N ILE A 80 -1.02 0.60 5.63
CA ILE A 80 -2.43 0.50 5.21
C ILE A 80 -3.18 1.80 5.51
N LYS A 81 -2.99 2.36 6.70
CA LYS A 81 -3.59 3.64 7.09
C LYS A 81 -3.17 4.75 6.12
N THR A 82 -1.90 4.82 5.78
CA THR A 82 -1.37 5.81 4.83
C THR A 82 -1.97 5.60 3.44
N PHE A 83 -2.02 4.36 2.94
CA PHE A 83 -2.67 4.01 1.67
C PHE A 83 -4.14 4.43 1.63
N LYS A 84 -4.89 4.16 2.71
CA LYS A 84 -6.30 4.56 2.83
C LYS A 84 -6.48 6.08 2.81
N GLU A 85 -5.64 6.81 3.55
CA GLU A 85 -5.71 8.27 3.64
C GLU A 85 -5.38 8.97 2.32
N THR A 86 -4.53 8.36 1.49
CA THR A 86 -4.04 8.91 0.21
C THR A 86 -4.69 8.27 -1.01
N PHE A 87 -5.71 7.43 -0.81
CA PHE A 87 -6.32 6.60 -1.85
C PHE A 87 -6.78 7.38 -3.08
N GLY A 88 -7.46 8.52 -2.90
CA GLY A 88 -7.92 9.36 -4.01
C GLY A 88 -6.77 9.93 -4.86
N ALA A 89 -5.67 10.33 -4.19
CA ALA A 89 -4.48 10.82 -4.87
C ALA A 89 -3.79 9.69 -5.62
N LEU A 90 -3.73 8.49 -5.01
CA LEU A 90 -3.13 7.31 -5.61
C LEU A 90 -3.82 6.93 -6.92
N LEU A 91 -5.16 6.85 -6.92
CA LEU A 91 -5.93 6.54 -8.13
C LEU A 91 -5.71 7.58 -9.23
N THR A 92 -5.66 8.86 -8.86
CA THR A 92 -5.45 9.95 -9.82
C THR A 92 -4.05 9.89 -10.42
N THR A 93 -3.03 9.62 -9.60
CA THR A 93 -1.66 9.41 -10.06
C THR A 93 -1.56 8.20 -11.00
N LEU A 94 -2.14 7.05 -10.63
CA LEU A 94 -2.13 5.86 -11.50
C LEU A 94 -2.82 6.12 -12.83
N ARG A 95 -3.94 6.86 -12.82
CA ARG A 95 -4.64 7.27 -14.05
C ARG A 95 -3.77 8.17 -14.93
N SER A 96 -3.17 9.22 -14.36
CA SER A 96 -2.29 10.13 -15.10
C SER A 96 -1.06 9.41 -15.68
N ILE A 97 -0.55 8.38 -15.01
CA ILE A 97 0.55 7.55 -15.54
C ILE A 97 0.04 6.63 -16.65
N SER A 98 -1.14 6.02 -16.49
CA SER A 98 -1.79 5.19 -17.51
C SER A 98 -2.08 5.97 -18.80
N ASP A 99 -2.47 7.24 -18.68
CA ASP A 99 -2.77 8.10 -19.83
C ASP A 99 -1.48 8.70 -20.48
N GLY A 100 -0.31 8.46 -19.87
CA GLY A 100 0.99 8.94 -20.35
C GLY A 100 1.62 8.09 -21.46
N VAL A 101 2.68 8.61 -22.08
CA VAL A 101 3.34 8.04 -23.28
C VAL A 101 4.11 6.72 -23.01
N GLN A 102 4.41 6.38 -21.75
CA GLN A 102 5.22 5.20 -21.41
C GLN A 102 4.38 3.93 -21.30
N ARG A 103 4.26 3.21 -22.42
CA ARG A 103 3.38 2.04 -22.61
C ARG A 103 3.55 0.94 -21.56
N ASP A 104 4.77 0.55 -21.21
CA ASP A 104 5.00 -0.57 -20.28
C ASP A 104 4.53 -0.25 -18.85
N ARG A 105 4.82 0.96 -18.38
CA ARG A 105 4.38 1.44 -17.05
C ARG A 105 2.90 1.79 -17.02
N ALA A 106 2.32 2.17 -18.16
CA ALA A 106 0.89 2.41 -18.30
C ALA A 106 0.08 1.11 -18.18
N ILE A 107 0.56 0.00 -18.76
CA ILE A 107 -0.06 -1.32 -18.61
C ILE A 107 -0.04 -1.76 -17.14
N GLU A 108 1.10 -1.64 -16.47
CA GLU A 108 1.26 -1.98 -15.06
C GLU A 108 0.36 -1.11 -14.16
N ALA A 109 0.31 0.20 -14.39
CA ALA A 109 -0.59 1.11 -13.65
C ALA A 109 -2.07 0.78 -13.87
N LYS A 110 -2.44 0.39 -15.09
CA LYS A 110 -3.81 0.01 -15.45
C LYS A 110 -4.22 -1.32 -14.81
N ASP A 111 -3.34 -2.32 -14.79
CA ASP A 111 -3.55 -3.57 -14.06
C ASP A 111 -3.71 -3.32 -12.56
N PHE A 112 -2.84 -2.51 -11.95
CA PHE A 112 -3.00 -2.12 -10.54
C PHE A 112 -4.33 -1.42 -10.28
N PHE A 113 -4.74 -0.48 -11.14
CA PHE A 113 -6.01 0.22 -11.01
C PHE A 113 -7.20 -0.75 -11.05
N PHE A 114 -7.24 -1.68 -12.00
CA PHE A 114 -8.32 -2.66 -12.09
C PHE A 114 -8.34 -3.64 -10.91
N ARG A 115 -7.17 -4.17 -10.50
CA ARG A 115 -7.08 -5.05 -9.33
C ARG A 115 -7.53 -4.34 -8.05
N TYR A 116 -7.16 -3.07 -7.88
CA TYR A 116 -7.59 -2.27 -6.73
C TYR A 116 -9.09 -2.00 -6.71
N LEU A 117 -9.68 -1.64 -7.86
CA LEU A 117 -11.13 -1.43 -7.96
C LEU A 117 -11.91 -2.72 -7.70
N ASN A 118 -11.42 -3.86 -8.19
CA ASN A 118 -12.07 -5.14 -8.00
C ASN A 118 -12.10 -5.50 -6.51
N ILE A 119 -10.98 -5.40 -5.79
CA ILE A 119 -10.93 -5.58 -4.34
C ILE A 119 -11.92 -4.64 -3.64
N TYR A 120 -11.91 -3.33 -3.95
CA TYR A 120 -12.82 -2.39 -3.30
C TYR A 120 -14.30 -2.67 -3.57
N SER A 121 -14.67 -3.16 -4.76
CA SER A 121 -16.05 -3.50 -5.13
C SER A 121 -16.58 -4.75 -4.44
N TYR A 122 -15.70 -5.68 -4.03
CA TYR A 122 -16.09 -6.86 -3.23
C TYR A 122 -16.31 -6.53 -1.75
N TYR A 123 -15.88 -5.36 -1.27
CA TYR A 123 -15.92 -4.95 0.14
C TYR A 123 -16.79 -3.69 0.41
N ALA A 124 -17.46 -3.15 -0.61
CA ALA A 124 -18.41 -2.03 -0.51
C ALA A 124 -19.85 -2.53 -0.63
#